data_AF-A0A6A6KTP7-F1
#
_entry.id   AF-A0A6A6KTP7-F1
#
_cell.length_a   1.000
_cell.length_b   1.000
_cell.length_c   1.000
_cell.angle_alpha   90.00
_cell.angle_beta   90.00
_cell.angle_gamma   90.00
#
_symmetry.space_group_name_H-M   'P 1'
#
loop_
_entity.id
_entity.type
_entity.pdbx_description
1 polymer ?
#
loop_
_entity_poly.entity_id
_entity_poly.type
_entity_poly.pdbx_seq_one_letter_code
_entity_poly.pdbx_strand_id
1 'polypeptide(L)'
;MNGVRIKSWPAQFGGSASDIHFEHITMENVSNPVLIDQNYCPYGQCNDKGPSKIKISGVRFKNIRGTSASALSVKLDCSSGFPCENVELADIDLAYSGAEGPAKSECTNVKPTITGKLSPAICQ
;
A
#
# COMPACT_ATOMS: atom_id res chain seq x y z
N MET A 1 -0.73 -1.30 -14.32
CA MET A 1 -1.37 -0.02 -13.95
C MET A 1 -1.53 0.04 -12.42
N ASN A 2 -1.52 1.22 -11.81
CA ASN A 2 -1.71 1.38 -10.35
C ASN A 2 -3.11 1.92 -10.07
N GLY A 3 -3.68 1.52 -8.93
CA GLY A 3 -4.87 2.14 -8.36
C GLY A 3 -4.44 3.30 -7.47
N VAL A 4 -4.68 3.17 -6.16
CA VAL A 4 -4.25 4.16 -5.17
C VAL A 4 -2.80 3.91 -4.76
N ARG A 5 -2.00 4.97 -4.75
CA ARG A 5 -0.56 4.85 -4.51
C ARG A 5 -0.01 6.04 -3.72
N ILE A 6 0.68 5.74 -2.63
CA ILE A 6 1.59 6.66 -1.94
C ILE A 6 3.02 6.19 -2.20
N LYS A 7 3.92 7.10 -2.57
CA LYS A 7 5.33 6.77 -2.83
C LYS A 7 6.27 7.83 -2.27
N SER A 8 7.39 7.39 -1.71
CA SER A 8 8.47 8.29 -1.25
C SER A 8 9.84 7.71 -1.59
N TRP A 9 10.81 8.59 -1.82
CA TRP A 9 12.19 8.20 -2.10
C TRP A 9 12.89 7.66 -0.84
N PRO A 10 13.82 6.70 -0.98
CA PRO A 10 14.70 6.28 0.10
C PRO A 10 15.76 7.36 0.41
N ALA A 11 16.21 7.41 1.67
CA ALA A 11 17.30 8.22 2.25
C ALA A 11 17.29 9.76 2.06
N GLN A 12 16.59 10.29 1.05
CA GLN A 12 16.59 11.69 0.66
C GLN A 12 15.41 12.45 1.27
N PHE A 13 15.66 13.74 1.54
CA PHE A 13 14.78 14.78 2.11
C PHE A 13 13.72 14.28 3.11
N GLY A 14 13.89 14.65 4.39
CA GLY A 14 12.86 14.39 5.40
C GLY A 14 11.59 15.20 5.16
N GLY A 15 10.49 14.72 5.73
CA GLY A 15 9.18 15.37 5.61
C GLY A 15 8.07 14.53 6.19
N SER A 16 6.83 14.98 6.05
CA SER A 16 5.65 14.25 6.52
C SER A 16 4.49 14.38 5.54
N ALA A 17 3.72 13.30 5.43
CA ALA A 17 2.43 13.28 4.77
C ALA A 17 1.43 12.62 5.72
N SER A 18 0.31 13.26 5.96
CA SER A 18 -0.67 12.78 6.93
C SER A 18 -2.10 13.09 6.53
N ASP A 19 -3.04 12.39 7.14
CA ASP A 19 -4.48 12.59 6.94
C ASP A 19 -4.87 12.37 5.48
N ILE A 20 -4.56 11.17 4.96
CA ILE A 20 -4.76 10.78 3.56
C ILE A 20 -5.86 9.72 3.49
N HIS A 21 -6.91 10.00 2.71
CA HIS A 21 -8.11 9.16 2.67
C HIS A 21 -8.40 8.72 1.23
N PHE A 22 -8.42 7.41 1.01
CA PHE A 22 -8.85 6.77 -0.23
C PHE A 22 -10.12 5.97 0.06
N GLU A 23 -11.27 6.48 -0.39
CA GLU A 23 -12.55 5.92 -0.01
C GLU A 23 -13.48 5.73 -1.22
N HIS A 24 -14.30 4.67 -1.19
CA HIS A 24 -15.35 4.41 -2.18
C HIS A 24 -14.82 4.23 -3.62
N ILE A 25 -13.83 3.36 -3.79
CA ILE A 25 -13.14 3.16 -5.07
C ILE A 25 -13.46 1.78 -5.63
N THR A 26 -13.86 1.73 -6.90
CA THR A 26 -14.00 0.49 -7.68
C THR A 26 -12.83 0.35 -8.63
N MET A 27 -12.18 -0.82 -8.63
CA MET A 27 -11.03 -1.13 -9.47
C MET A 27 -11.39 -2.20 -10.49
N GLU A 28 -10.90 -2.06 -11.71
CA GLU A 28 -11.09 -3.04 -12.78
C GLU A 28 -9.74 -3.42 -13.36
N ASN A 29 -9.36 -4.68 -13.15
CA ASN A 29 -8.14 -5.28 -13.69
C ASN A 29 -6.88 -4.43 -13.43
N VAL A 30 -6.71 -3.96 -12.19
CA VAL A 30 -5.61 -3.07 -11.80
C VAL A 30 -4.41 -3.88 -11.31
N SER A 31 -3.20 -3.62 -11.83
CA SER A 31 -2.01 -4.42 -11.49
C SER A 31 -1.47 -4.17 -10.07
N ASN A 32 -1.53 -2.94 -9.57
CA ASN A 32 -1.17 -2.61 -8.18
C ASN A 32 -2.32 -1.80 -7.55
N PRO A 33 -3.37 -2.47 -7.04
CA PRO A 33 -4.58 -1.83 -6.53
C PRO A 33 -4.33 -0.84 -5.38
N VAL A 34 -3.75 -1.32 -4.28
CA VAL A 34 -3.44 -0.52 -3.08
C VAL A 34 -1.95 -0.60 -2.78
N LEU A 35 -1.27 0.54 -2.83
CA LEU A 35 0.19 0.60 -2.70
C LEU A 35 0.68 1.73 -1.79
N ILE A 36 1.47 1.40 -0.78
CA ILE A 36 2.45 2.31 -0.17
C ILE A 36 3.84 1.77 -0.53
N ASP A 37 4.67 2.62 -1.13
CA ASP A 37 6.04 2.29 -1.53
C ASP A 37 7.01 3.38 -1.03
N GLN A 38 7.58 3.17 0.15
CA GLN A 38 8.60 4.06 0.71
C GLN A 38 10.02 3.73 0.22
N ASN A 39 10.18 2.76 -0.69
CA ASN A 39 11.45 2.42 -1.31
C ASN A 39 11.46 2.79 -2.81
N TYR A 40 10.63 3.78 -3.19
CA TYR A 40 10.43 4.12 -4.59
C TYR A 40 11.74 4.61 -5.24
N CYS A 41 12.24 3.80 -6.17
CA CYS A 41 13.51 4.02 -6.85
C CYS A 41 13.33 3.87 -8.38
N PRO A 42 12.75 4.87 -9.05
CA PRO A 42 12.55 4.78 -10.49
C PRO A 42 13.91 4.71 -11.18
N TYR A 43 14.05 3.74 -12.09
CA TYR A 43 15.25 3.52 -12.91
C TYR A 43 16.55 3.29 -12.12
N GLY A 44 16.47 2.95 -10.83
CA GLY A 44 17.65 2.78 -9.99
C GLY A 44 18.37 4.09 -9.62
N GLN A 45 17.78 5.26 -9.89
CA GLN A 45 18.41 6.57 -9.70
C GLN A 45 18.13 7.17 -8.31
N CYS A 46 18.10 6.35 -7.27
CA CYS A 46 17.86 6.76 -5.89
C CYS A 46 19.10 6.57 -5.01
N ASN A 47 19.06 7.11 -3.80
CA ASN A 47 20.03 6.78 -2.77
C ASN A 47 19.48 5.63 -1.92
N ASP A 48 19.90 4.41 -2.22
CA ASP A 48 19.49 3.18 -1.55
C ASP A 48 20.25 2.90 -0.24
N LYS A 49 21.14 3.81 0.18
CA LYS A 49 21.98 3.64 1.38
C LYS A 49 21.24 3.83 2.71
N GLY A 50 19.92 4.05 2.69
CA GLY A 50 19.14 4.23 3.90
C GLY A 50 17.63 4.30 3.67
N PRO A 51 16.84 4.13 4.73
CA PRO A 51 15.39 4.12 4.64
C PRO A 51 14.84 5.51 4.28
N SER A 52 13.61 5.57 3.77
CA SER A 52 12.93 6.85 3.52
C SER A 52 12.78 7.65 4.81
N LYS A 53 12.95 8.98 4.70
CA LYS A 53 12.83 9.93 5.81
C LYS A 53 11.46 10.64 5.85
N ILE A 54 10.51 10.16 5.05
CA ILE A 54 9.14 10.68 5.03
C ILE A 54 8.30 9.94 6.07
N LYS A 55 7.79 10.67 7.06
CA LYS A 55 6.80 10.13 8.00
C LYS A 55 5.43 10.09 7.33
N ILE A 56 4.86 8.88 7.20
CA ILE A 56 3.50 8.68 6.70
C ILE A 56 2.62 8.30 7.88
N SER A 57 1.51 9.01 8.07
CA SER A 57 0.60 8.70 9.17
C SER A 57 -0.87 9.04 8.88
N GLY A 58 -1.80 8.36 9.54
CA GLY A 58 -3.24 8.66 9.38
C GLY A 58 -3.70 8.41 7.94
N VAL A 59 -3.37 7.23 7.40
CA VAL A 59 -3.78 6.84 6.04
C VAL A 59 -4.96 5.89 6.15
N ARG A 60 -6.05 6.19 5.45
CA ARG A 60 -7.23 5.34 5.39
C ARG A 60 -7.47 4.82 3.98
N PHE A 61 -7.56 3.51 3.85
CA PHE A 61 -8.10 2.83 2.67
C PHE A 61 -9.44 2.22 3.05
N LYS A 62 -10.54 2.75 2.52
CA LYS A 62 -11.88 2.34 2.92
C LYS A 62 -12.79 2.03 1.74
N ASN A 63 -13.52 0.93 1.82
CA ASN A 63 -14.53 0.57 0.83
C ASN A 63 -13.96 0.54 -0.60
N ILE A 64 -12.85 -0.20 -0.77
CA ILE A 64 -12.17 -0.37 -2.05
C ILE A 64 -12.50 -1.77 -2.58
N ARG A 65 -13.10 -1.85 -3.76
CA ARG A 65 -13.64 -3.10 -4.31
C ARG A 65 -13.24 -3.33 -5.76
N GLY A 66 -13.40 -4.56 -6.25
CA GLY A 66 -13.31 -4.89 -7.67
C GLY A 66 -12.24 -5.94 -7.98
N THR A 67 -11.51 -5.78 -9.08
CA THR A 67 -10.58 -6.79 -9.59
C THR A 67 -9.15 -6.30 -9.74
N SER A 68 -8.21 -7.17 -9.38
CA SER A 68 -6.77 -7.01 -9.55
C SER A 68 -6.29 -7.81 -10.75
N ALA A 69 -5.34 -7.25 -11.50
CA ALA A 69 -4.63 -7.97 -12.56
C ALA A 69 -3.45 -8.80 -12.03
N SER A 70 -3.07 -8.62 -10.76
CA SER A 70 -1.97 -9.35 -10.12
C SER A 70 -2.42 -9.98 -8.80
N ALA A 71 -1.75 -11.05 -8.39
CA ALA A 71 -2.04 -11.68 -7.10
C ALA A 71 -1.75 -10.73 -5.93
N LEU A 72 -0.68 -9.94 -5.98
CA LEU A 72 -0.34 -8.99 -4.92
C LEU A 72 -1.18 -7.72 -5.05
N SER A 73 -2.39 -7.78 -4.49
CA SER A 73 -3.38 -6.71 -4.63
C SER A 73 -3.21 -5.58 -3.61
N VAL A 74 -2.59 -5.85 -2.46
CA VAL A 74 -2.30 -4.85 -1.42
C VAL A 74 -0.83 -4.94 -1.03
N LYS A 75 -0.08 -3.86 -1.18
CA LYS A 75 1.31 -3.80 -0.73
C LYS A 75 1.54 -2.54 0.09
N LEU A 76 1.94 -2.70 1.35
CA LEU A 76 2.25 -1.61 2.27
C LEU A 76 3.72 -1.71 2.68
N ASP A 77 4.61 -1.19 1.84
CA ASP A 77 6.06 -1.21 2.07
C ASP A 77 6.51 0.11 2.69
N CYS A 78 6.47 0.16 4.02
CA CYS A 78 6.83 1.33 4.79
C CYS A 78 8.31 1.32 5.20
N SER A 79 8.82 2.51 5.51
CA SER A 79 10.20 2.76 5.89
C SER A 79 10.55 2.07 7.20
N SER A 80 11.72 1.41 7.26
CA SER A 80 12.23 0.84 8.51
C SER A 80 12.72 1.90 9.49
N GLY A 81 13.11 3.09 8.99
CA GLY A 81 13.50 4.23 9.82
C GLY A 81 12.32 5.08 10.28
N PHE A 82 11.24 5.10 9.51
CA PHE A 82 10.00 5.82 9.81
C PHE A 82 8.78 4.96 9.46
N PRO A 83 8.47 3.92 10.28
CA PRO A 83 7.31 3.05 10.07
C PRO A 83 6.01 3.85 9.87
N CYS A 84 5.09 3.34 9.05
CA CYS A 84 3.81 4.00 8.87
C CYS A 84 2.95 3.88 10.14
N GLU A 85 2.38 5.00 10.57
CA GLU A 85 1.56 5.08 11.79
C GLU A 85 0.08 5.29 11.46
N ASN A 86 -0.84 4.74 12.25
CA ASN A 86 -2.29 4.96 12.09
C ASN A 86 -2.79 4.70 10.66
N VAL A 87 -2.35 3.59 10.06
CA VAL A 87 -2.87 3.11 8.77
C VAL A 87 -4.11 2.26 9.03
N GLU A 88 -5.20 2.55 8.33
CA GLU A 88 -6.47 1.82 8.42
C GLU A 88 -6.81 1.19 7.07
N LEU A 89 -7.18 -0.09 7.09
CA LEU A 89 -7.81 -0.79 5.97
C LEU A 89 -9.19 -1.29 6.41
N ALA A 90 -10.22 -0.75 5.77
CA ALA A 90 -11.61 -1.04 6.10
C ALA A 90 -12.38 -1.43 4.83
N ASP A 91 -13.09 -2.56 4.84
CA ASP A 91 -13.94 -2.98 3.70
C ASP A 91 -13.19 -3.05 2.36
N ILE A 92 -12.09 -3.80 2.32
CA ILE A 92 -11.28 -4.06 1.12
C ILE A 92 -11.76 -5.37 0.48
N ASP A 93 -12.12 -5.34 -0.80
CA ASP A 93 -12.69 -6.49 -1.52
C ASP A 93 -12.17 -6.55 -2.97
N LEU A 94 -10.93 -6.99 -3.13
CA LEU A 94 -10.18 -7.10 -4.37
C LEU A 94 -10.01 -8.57 -4.76
N ALA A 95 -10.72 -8.97 -5.81
CA ALA A 95 -10.61 -10.31 -6.36
C ALA A 95 -9.47 -10.40 -7.38
N TYR A 96 -8.76 -11.52 -7.39
CA TYR A 96 -7.79 -11.87 -8.41
C TYR A 96 -8.11 -13.28 -8.92
N SER A 97 -8.10 -13.46 -10.24
CA SER A 97 -8.55 -14.70 -10.91
C SER A 97 -7.47 -15.32 -11.81
N GLY A 98 -6.20 -14.97 -11.62
CA GLY A 98 -5.09 -15.55 -12.37
C GLY A 98 -4.53 -16.84 -11.75
N ALA A 99 -3.43 -17.34 -12.31
CA ALA A 99 -2.89 -18.67 -11.99
C ALA A 99 -2.12 -18.72 -10.65
N GLU A 100 -1.71 -17.57 -10.12
CA GLU A 100 -0.87 -17.43 -8.94
C GLU A 100 -1.61 -17.65 -7.60
N GLY A 101 -2.88 -18.07 -7.67
CA GLY A 101 -3.75 -18.36 -6.53
C GLY A 101 -4.67 -17.19 -6.17
N PRO A 102 -5.21 -17.13 -4.94
CA PRO A 102 -6.05 -16.01 -4.51
C PRO A 102 -5.26 -14.71 -4.44
N ALA A 103 -5.97 -13.58 -4.34
CA ALA A 103 -5.37 -12.30 -4.02
C ALA A 103 -4.58 -12.38 -2.70
N LYS A 104 -3.48 -11.64 -2.62
CA LYS A 104 -2.51 -11.61 -1.52
C LYS A 104 -2.26 -10.17 -1.09
N SER A 105 -1.70 -10.04 0.11
CA SER A 105 -1.17 -8.79 0.63
C SER A 105 0.24 -8.97 1.17
N GLU A 106 1.00 -7.87 1.20
CA GLU A 106 2.35 -7.81 1.78
C GLU A 106 2.50 -6.51 2.56
N CYS A 107 3.07 -6.59 3.77
CA CYS A 107 3.21 -5.44 4.66
C CYS A 107 4.56 -5.45 5.35
N THR A 108 5.22 -4.30 5.34
CA THR A 108 6.55 -4.10 5.94
C THR A 108 6.52 -2.81 6.74
N ASN A 109 7.00 -2.85 8.00
CA ASN A 109 7.07 -1.69 8.90
C ASN A 109 5.75 -0.92 9.06
N VAL A 110 4.64 -1.66 9.14
CA VAL A 110 3.31 -1.11 9.38
C VAL A 110 2.49 -2.12 10.19
N LYS A 111 1.65 -1.62 11.09
CA LYS A 111 0.67 -2.42 11.82
C LYS A 111 -0.70 -1.79 11.59
N PRO A 112 -1.38 -2.12 10.49
CA PRO A 112 -2.62 -1.45 10.16
C PRO A 112 -3.73 -1.86 11.11
N THR A 113 -4.63 -0.93 11.39
CA THR A 113 -5.94 -1.25 11.95
C THR A 113 -6.81 -1.79 10.83
N ILE A 114 -7.45 -2.92 11.09
CA ILE A 114 -8.16 -3.69 10.10
C ILE A 114 -9.61 -3.83 10.56
N THR A 115 -10.57 -3.45 9.71
CA THR A 115 -12.00 -3.55 10.04
C THR A 115 -12.84 -3.98 8.84
N GLY A 116 -14.03 -4.52 9.10
CA GLY A 116 -15.00 -4.86 8.06
C GLY A 116 -14.58 -6.05 7.19
N LYS A 117 -15.05 -6.08 5.94
CA LYS A 117 -14.72 -7.16 4.99
C LYS A 117 -13.30 -7.00 4.46
N LEU A 118 -12.55 -8.09 4.41
CA LEU A 118 -11.22 -8.13 3.80
C LEU A 118 -11.08 -9.32 2.87
N SER A 119 -10.96 -9.03 1.59
CA SER A 119 -10.50 -9.95 0.57
C SER A 119 -9.51 -9.15 -0.28
N PRO A 120 -8.22 -9.47 -0.27
CA PRO A 120 -7.56 -10.56 0.46
C PRO A 120 -7.47 -10.34 1.97
N ALA A 121 -7.02 -11.36 2.70
CA ALA A 121 -6.55 -11.16 4.07
C ALA A 121 -5.35 -10.20 4.08
N ILE A 122 -5.31 -9.28 5.04
CA ILE A 122 -4.37 -8.16 5.08
C ILE A 122 -3.22 -8.45 6.05
N CYS A 123 -1.98 -8.33 5.56
CA CYS A 123 -0.73 -8.46 6.31
C CYS A 123 -0.56 -9.81 7.04
N GLN A 124 -0.91 -10.91 6.37
CA GLN A 124 -0.71 -12.29 6.88
C GLN A 124 0.50 -12.96 6.24
#